data_AF-A0A177CGN7-F1
#
_entry.id   AF-A0A177CGN7-F1
#
_cell.length_a   1.000
_cell.length_b   1.000
_cell.length_c   1.000
_cell.angle_alpha   90.00
_cell.angle_beta   90.00
_cell.angle_gamma   90.00
#
_symmetry.space_group_name_H-M   'P 1'
#
loop_
_entity.id
_entity.type
_entity.pdbx_description
1 polymer ?
#
loop_
_entity_poly.entity_id
_entity_poly.type
_entity_poly.pdbx_seq_one_letter_code
_entity_poly.pdbx_strand_id
1 'polypeptide(L)'
;MQFSITALLFGLVAISSAASVGVSSIDARQAANGACCIANKSLKQDACTVNGAAGKCVPGGPAQCGGALNCVANNQLTCDNAVPERSGVLCRFQLPNGKIQDGAKQITSLSQAKVN
;
A
#
# COMPACT_ATOMS: atom_id res chain seq x y z
N MET A 1 49.46 -56.76 5.28
CA MET A 1 49.40 -55.28 5.36
C MET A 1 49.16 -54.74 3.97
N GLN A 2 48.07 -53.99 3.76
CA GLN A 2 48.02 -52.81 2.88
C GLN A 2 46.57 -52.32 2.84
N PHE A 3 46.31 -51.28 3.63
CA PHE A 3 45.07 -50.53 3.61
C PHE A 3 45.04 -49.69 2.34
N SER A 4 44.10 -49.98 1.45
CA SER A 4 43.79 -49.11 0.31
C SER A 4 42.95 -47.93 0.82
N ILE A 5 43.62 -46.80 1.04
CA ILE A 5 43.00 -45.50 1.32
C ILE A 5 42.79 -44.79 -0.02
N THR A 6 41.65 -45.05 -0.65
CA THR A 6 41.20 -44.29 -1.82
C THR A 6 40.53 -43.02 -1.29
N ALA A 7 41.22 -41.89 -1.42
CA ALA A 7 40.75 -40.60 -0.95
C ALA A 7 39.49 -40.19 -1.72
N LEU A 8 38.35 -40.14 -1.02
CA LEU A 8 37.11 -39.57 -1.53
C LEU A 8 37.29 -38.05 -1.66
N LEU A 9 37.53 -37.59 -2.89
CA LEU A 9 37.40 -36.20 -3.26
C LEU A 9 35.94 -35.77 -3.06
N PHE A 10 35.68 -35.09 -1.94
CA PHE A 10 34.47 -34.31 -1.72
C PHE A 10 34.49 -33.11 -2.70
N GLY A 11 33.90 -33.32 -3.88
CA GLY A 11 33.60 -32.24 -4.81
C GLY A 11 32.57 -31.29 -4.19
N LEU A 12 32.97 -30.03 -4.01
CA LEU A 12 32.11 -28.93 -3.63
C LEU A 12 30.88 -28.87 -4.54
N VAL A 13 29.71 -29.20 -4.01
CA VAL A 13 28.44 -28.77 -4.59
C VAL A 13 28.30 -27.28 -4.28
N ALA A 14 28.58 -26.43 -5.26
CA ALA A 14 28.13 -25.06 -5.25
C ALA A 14 26.60 -25.09 -5.38
N ILE A 15 25.90 -24.94 -4.26
CA ILE A 15 24.47 -24.69 -4.25
C ILE A 15 24.29 -23.29 -4.85
N SER A 16 24.06 -23.22 -6.15
CA SER A 16 23.52 -22.02 -6.76
C SER A 16 22.08 -21.87 -6.28
N SER A 17 21.94 -21.26 -5.11
CA SER A 17 20.72 -20.57 -4.71
C SER A 17 20.54 -19.40 -5.67
N ALA A 18 20.16 -19.68 -6.91
CA ALA A 18 19.38 -18.73 -7.67
C ALA A 18 18.05 -18.69 -6.92
N ALA A 19 18.01 -17.82 -5.92
CA ALA A 19 16.80 -17.47 -5.22
C ALA A 19 15.72 -17.34 -6.29
N SER A 20 14.63 -18.07 -6.09
CA SER A 20 13.36 -17.71 -6.68
C SER A 20 13.02 -16.31 -6.16
N VAL A 21 13.65 -15.28 -6.73
CA VAL A 21 12.94 -14.03 -6.96
C VAL A 21 12.01 -14.34 -8.11
N GLY A 22 10.99 -15.15 -7.80
CA GLY A 22 9.67 -14.84 -8.30
C GLY A 22 9.44 -13.40 -7.87
N VAL A 23 9.87 -12.46 -8.71
CA VAL A 23 9.23 -11.16 -8.86
C VAL A 23 7.85 -11.46 -9.43
N SER A 24 7.05 -12.22 -8.65
CA SER A 24 5.67 -11.86 -8.42
C SER A 24 5.73 -10.37 -8.27
N SER A 25 5.16 -9.67 -9.24
CA SER A 25 5.14 -8.23 -9.30
C SER A 25 4.33 -7.73 -8.08
N ILE A 26 4.94 -7.75 -6.89
CA ILE A 26 4.54 -6.98 -5.71
C ILE A 26 4.84 -5.49 -6.00
N ASP A 27 5.35 -5.17 -7.19
CA ASP A 27 5.25 -3.87 -7.82
C ASP A 27 3.79 -3.35 -7.89
N ALA A 28 2.78 -4.23 -7.90
CA ALA A 28 1.37 -3.82 -7.99
C ALA A 28 0.69 -3.46 -6.63
N ARG A 29 1.40 -3.51 -5.50
CA ARG A 29 0.86 -3.14 -4.18
C ARG A 29 1.64 -2.05 -3.45
N GLN A 30 2.73 -1.56 -4.03
CA GLN A 30 3.46 -0.46 -3.44
C GLN A 30 2.88 0.85 -3.96
N ALA A 31 2.05 1.49 -3.14
CA ALA A 31 1.71 2.90 -3.29
C ALA A 31 3.00 3.72 -3.12
N ALA A 32 3.77 3.83 -4.19
CA ALA A 32 5.03 4.57 -4.22
C ALA A 32 4.72 6.09 -4.20
N ASN A 33 5.10 6.74 -3.11
CA ASN A 33 5.35 8.18 -3.02
C ASN A 33 4.21 9.09 -3.51
N GLY A 34 3.19 9.29 -2.65
CA GLY A 34 2.42 10.55 -2.55
C GLY A 34 1.49 10.95 -3.70
N ALA A 35 1.49 10.22 -4.81
CA ALA A 35 0.59 10.44 -5.94
C ALA A 35 0.32 9.14 -6.73
N CYS A 36 -0.05 8.06 -6.04
CA CYS A 36 -0.56 6.89 -6.75
C CYS A 36 -2.06 7.06 -6.96
N CYS A 37 -2.46 7.53 -8.15
CA CYS A 37 -3.85 7.59 -8.60
C CYS A 37 -4.40 6.17 -8.89
N ILE A 38 -4.59 5.38 -7.84
CA ILE A 38 -5.02 3.99 -7.94
C ILE A 38 -6.53 3.95 -8.14
N ALA A 39 -7.01 3.08 -9.03
CA ALA A 39 -8.46 2.91 -9.22
C ALA A 39 -9.19 2.68 -7.88
N ASN A 40 -10.28 3.43 -7.66
CA ASN A 40 -11.14 3.37 -6.46
C ASN A 40 -11.98 2.08 -6.43
N LYS A 41 -11.28 0.96 -6.26
CA LYS A 41 -11.84 -0.38 -6.16
C LYS A 41 -11.20 -1.13 -5.00
N SER A 42 -10.02 -1.70 -5.24
CA SER A 42 -9.54 -2.78 -4.36
C SER A 42 -8.73 -2.32 -3.14
N LEU A 43 -8.13 -1.14 -3.20
CA LEU A 43 -7.15 -0.67 -2.20
C LEU A 43 -7.71 0.44 -1.31
N LYS A 44 -9.04 0.58 -1.23
CA LYS A 44 -9.68 1.62 -0.43
C LYS A 44 -9.40 1.37 1.06
N GLN A 45 -8.85 2.39 1.71
CA GLN A 45 -8.37 2.39 3.11
C GLN A 45 -7.17 1.50 3.40
N ASP A 46 -6.53 0.96 2.36
CA ASP A 46 -5.33 0.15 2.51
C ASP A 46 -4.17 1.00 3.02
N ALA A 47 -3.29 0.39 3.82
CA ALA A 47 -2.12 1.09 4.35
C ALA A 47 -1.14 1.44 3.23
N CYS A 48 -0.55 2.62 3.29
CA CYS A 48 0.44 3.07 2.31
C CYS A 48 1.52 3.91 2.99
N THR A 49 2.62 4.17 2.26
CA THR A 49 3.71 5.02 2.74
C THR A 49 3.90 6.20 1.80
N VAL A 50 3.86 7.41 2.31
CA VAL A 50 4.06 8.66 1.55
C VAL A 50 5.18 9.46 2.18
N ASN A 51 6.24 9.75 1.42
CA ASN A 51 7.40 10.52 1.90
C ASN A 51 7.99 9.96 3.22
N GLY A 52 8.02 8.64 3.37
CA GLY A 52 8.51 7.96 4.59
C GLY A 52 7.54 7.94 5.78
N ALA A 53 6.35 8.56 5.66
CA ALA A 53 5.32 8.54 6.69
C ALA A 53 4.23 7.52 6.38
N ALA A 54 3.65 6.93 7.44
CA ALA A 54 2.50 6.05 7.33
C ALA A 54 1.22 6.80 6.91
N GLY A 55 0.46 6.21 6.00
CA GLY A 55 -0.75 6.77 5.43
C GLY A 55 -1.78 5.72 5.04
N LYS A 56 -2.85 6.18 4.38
CA LYS A 56 -3.88 5.33 3.79
C LYS A 56 -4.25 5.76 2.38
N CYS A 57 -4.64 4.77 1.57
CA CYS A 57 -5.21 4.94 0.25
C CYS A 57 -6.68 5.37 0.36
N VAL A 58 -6.96 6.67 0.24
CA VAL A 58 -8.32 7.23 0.36
C VAL A 58 -8.81 7.80 -0.97
N PRO A 59 -10.13 7.79 -1.26
CA PRO A 59 -10.65 8.44 -2.47
C PRO A 59 -10.45 9.95 -2.43
N GLY A 60 -9.72 10.51 -3.42
CA GLY A 60 -9.31 11.91 -3.40
C GLY A 60 -8.04 12.14 -2.59
N GLY A 61 -7.55 13.38 -2.53
CA GLY A 61 -6.26 13.70 -1.94
C GLY A 61 -5.57 14.88 -2.63
N PRO A 62 -4.37 15.27 -2.17
CA PRO A 62 -3.64 16.41 -2.70
C PRO A 62 -3.20 16.23 -4.15
N ALA A 63 -2.87 15.00 -4.55
CA ALA A 63 -2.68 14.68 -5.97
C ALA A 63 -4.07 14.62 -6.62
N GLN A 64 -4.32 15.48 -7.60
CA GLN A 64 -5.59 15.72 -8.27
C GLN A 64 -6.00 14.54 -9.18
N CYS A 65 -6.19 13.36 -8.59
CA CYS A 65 -6.39 12.08 -9.27
C CYS A 65 -7.83 11.87 -9.80
N GLY A 66 -8.62 12.93 -10.00
CA GLY A 66 -9.99 12.82 -10.56
C GLY A 66 -10.95 11.91 -9.77
N GLY A 67 -10.70 11.68 -8.48
CA GLY A 67 -11.49 10.80 -7.62
C GLY A 67 -10.99 9.34 -7.53
N ALA A 68 -9.84 9.03 -8.12
CA ALA A 68 -9.08 7.82 -7.79
C ALA A 68 -8.57 7.88 -6.33
N LEU A 69 -8.08 6.74 -5.84
CA LEU A 69 -7.43 6.68 -4.53
C LEU A 69 -6.12 7.44 -4.58
N ASN A 70 -5.75 8.06 -3.46
CA ASN A 70 -4.47 8.68 -3.24
C ASN A 70 -3.89 8.18 -1.91
N CYS A 71 -2.58 8.02 -1.84
CA CYS A 71 -1.89 7.72 -0.59
C CYS A 71 -1.68 9.00 0.19
N VAL A 72 -2.41 9.14 1.30
CA VAL A 72 -2.42 10.34 2.12
C VAL A 72 -1.91 9.99 3.51
N ALA A 73 -1.03 10.83 4.06
CA ALA A 73 -0.46 10.64 5.38
C ALA A 73 -1.56 10.69 6.46
N ASN A 74 -1.42 9.87 7.50
CA ASN A 74 -2.44 9.75 8.54
C ASN A 74 -2.79 11.08 9.24
N ASN A 75 -1.83 12.00 9.33
CA ASN A 75 -2.03 13.34 9.92
C ASN A 75 -2.88 14.28 9.05
N GLN A 76 -3.19 13.93 7.81
CA GLN A 76 -4.05 14.68 6.90
C GLN A 76 -5.40 13.99 6.66
N LEU A 77 -5.69 12.93 7.42
CA LEU A 77 -6.90 12.13 7.30
C LEU A 77 -7.87 12.43 8.44
N THR A 78 -9.14 12.59 8.10
CA THR A 78 -10.24 12.47 9.05
C THR A 78 -10.79 11.05 8.96
N CYS A 79 -10.80 10.33 10.09
CA CYS A 79 -11.23 8.94 10.16
C CYS A 79 -12.42 8.76 11.10
N ASP A 80 -13.33 7.87 10.74
CA ASP A 80 -14.42 7.38 11.57
C ASP A 80 -14.24 5.88 11.80
N ASN A 81 -13.87 5.51 13.03
CA ASN A 81 -13.64 4.13 13.43
C ASN A 81 -14.94 3.32 13.58
N ALA A 82 -16.11 3.97 13.61
CA ALA A 82 -17.39 3.28 13.69
C ALA A 82 -17.85 2.73 12.33
N VAL A 83 -17.25 3.20 11.23
CA VAL A 83 -17.64 2.82 9.87
C VAL A 83 -16.54 1.96 9.24
N PRO A 84 -16.73 0.62 9.16
CA PRO A 84 -15.76 -0.25 8.51
C PRO A 84 -15.79 -0.04 6.99
N GLU A 85 -14.60 -0.08 6.39
CA GLU A 85 -14.36 -0.06 4.94
C GLU A 85 -13.47 -1.26 4.58
N ARG A 86 -13.26 -1.50 3.29
CA ARG A 86 -12.65 -2.76 2.80
C ARG A 86 -11.34 -3.16 3.50
N SER A 87 -10.39 -2.24 3.63
CA SER A 87 -9.10 -2.47 4.28
C SER A 87 -8.95 -1.72 5.62
N GLY A 88 -10.05 -1.44 6.33
CA GLY A 88 -9.98 -0.80 7.66
C GLY A 88 -11.22 -0.01 8.01
N VAL A 89 -11.03 1.28 8.31
CA VAL A 89 -12.08 2.20 8.74
C VAL A 89 -12.24 3.34 7.74
N LEU A 90 -13.36 4.05 7.79
CA LEU A 90 -13.65 5.16 6.90
C LEU A 90 -12.71 6.34 7.17
N CYS A 91 -11.66 6.50 6.36
CA CYS A 91 -10.85 7.70 6.33
C CYS A 91 -11.00 8.48 5.02
N ARG A 92 -10.91 9.80 5.11
CA ARG A 92 -10.93 10.71 3.95
C ARG A 92 -9.95 11.86 4.16
N PHE A 93 -9.43 12.39 3.06
CA PHE A 93 -8.50 13.51 3.11
C PHE A 93 -9.21 14.79 3.55
N GLN A 94 -8.62 15.49 4.52
CA GLN A 94 -9.10 16.80 4.94
C GLN A 94 -8.42 17.90 4.13
N LEU A 95 -9.22 18.68 3.42
CA LEU A 95 -8.71 19.83 2.67
C LEU A 95 -8.34 20.98 3.62
N PRO A 96 -7.43 21.88 3.21
CA PRO A 96 -7.08 23.07 3.98
C PRO A 96 -8.27 24.00 4.27
N ASN A 97 -9.33 23.93 3.48
CA ASN A 97 -10.56 24.72 3.67
C ASN A 97 -11.53 24.12 4.71
N GLY A 98 -11.11 23.07 5.44
CA GLY A 98 -11.90 22.38 6.46
C GLY A 98 -12.92 21.38 5.92
N LYS A 99 -13.07 21.26 4.60
CA LYS A 99 -13.92 20.23 3.97
C LYS A 99 -13.18 18.91 3.86
N ILE A 100 -13.92 17.85 3.61
CA ILE A 100 -13.40 16.49 3.44
C ILE A 100 -13.56 16.10 1.97
N GLN A 101 -12.53 15.48 1.38
CA GLN A 101 -12.60 14.98 0.01
C GLN A 101 -13.10 13.54 0.00
N ASP A 102 -14.13 13.27 -0.81
CA ASP A 102 -14.61 11.93 -1.09
C ASP A 102 -14.61 11.72 -2.61
N GLY A 103 -13.48 11.24 -3.11
CA GLY A 103 -13.23 11.10 -4.54
C GLY A 103 -13.16 12.47 -5.23
N ALA A 104 -14.07 12.71 -6.18
CA ALA A 104 -14.18 13.99 -6.89
C ALA A 104 -15.09 15.01 -6.16
N LYS A 105 -15.77 14.60 -5.08
CA LYS A 105 -16.69 15.47 -4.32
C LYS A 105 -16.02 16.00 -3.06
N GLN A 106 -16.54 17.13 -2.58
CA GLN A 106 -16.22 17.68 -1.25
C GLN A 106 -17.45 17.57 -0.36
N ILE A 107 -17.25 17.08 0.85
CA ILE A 107 -18.27 16.88 1.87
C ILE A 107 -17.89 17.62 3.16
N THR A 108 -18.84 17.84 4.06
CA THR A 108 -18.61 18.54 5.32
C THR A 108 -18.58 17.60 6.52
N SER A 109 -18.98 16.33 6.34
CA SER A 109 -18.95 15.29 7.36
C SER A 109 -18.68 13.93 6.74
N LEU A 110 -18.01 13.03 7.46
CA LEU A 110 -17.78 11.64 7.03
C LEU A 110 -19.08 10.86 6.84
N SER A 111 -20.17 11.25 7.50
CA SER A 111 -21.50 10.66 7.30
C SER A 111 -22.05 10.83 5.88
N GLN A 112 -21.52 11.78 5.11
CA GLN A 112 -21.88 12.02 3.72
C GLN A 112 -20.96 11.26 2.74
N ALA A 113 -19.91 10.60 3.24
CA ALA A 113 -18.96 9.89 2.41
C ALA A 113 -19.60 8.65 1.80
N LYS A 114 -19.29 8.38 0.53
CA LYS A 114 -19.63 7.12 -0.08
C LYS A 114 -18.76 6.02 0.52
N VAL A 115 -19.29 5.35 1.54
CA VAL A 115 -18.84 4.03 1.99
C VAL A 115 -19.08 3.01 0.87
N ASN A 116 -18.32 1.92 0.85
CA ASN A 116 -18.43 0.83 -0.15
C ASN A 116 -19.83 0.71 -0.78
#